data_AF-A4YMX6-F1
#
_entry.id   AF-A4YMX6-F1
#
_cell.length_a   1.000
_cell.length_b   1.000
_cell.length_c   1.000
_cell.angle_alpha   90.00
_cell.angle_beta   90.00
_cell.angle_gamma   90.00
#
_symmetry.space_group_name_H-M   'P 1'
#
loop_
_entity.id
_entity.type
_entity.pdbx_description
1 polymer ?
#
loop_
_entity_poly.entity_id
_entity_poly.type
_entity_poly.pdbx_seq_one_letter_code
_entity_poly.pdbx_strand_id
1 'polypeptide(L)'
;MIGRGDRMNRALVLVLSTAASLGAATIVSPCALADSVSMKSPQFTAARIAERYLAVHYPAFDTIAMPPIVDDEGDVWKVSYELPPNMAGGNPVIVVEKTSWKVLRVYHEQ
;
A
#
# COMPACT_ATOMS: atom_id res chain seq x y z
N MET A 1 -24.39 7.66 -58.85
CA MET A 1 -25.03 8.69 -57.99
C MET A 1 -23.92 9.41 -57.25
N ILE A 2 -23.66 10.66 -57.63
CA ILE A 2 -22.60 11.51 -57.08
C ILE A 2 -23.25 12.42 -56.05
N GLY A 3 -22.91 12.23 -54.77
CA GLY A 3 -23.32 13.09 -53.67
C GLY A 3 -22.19 14.03 -53.30
N ARG A 4 -22.21 15.24 -53.86
CA ARG A 4 -21.41 16.39 -53.43
C ARG A 4 -21.97 16.92 -52.10
N GLY A 5 -21.09 17.17 -51.14
CA GLY A 5 -21.29 18.11 -50.04
C GLY A 5 -19.91 18.68 -49.69
N ASP A 6 -19.49 19.75 -50.37
CA ASP A 6 -19.62 21.14 -49.93
C ASP A 6 -18.86 21.38 -48.62
N ARG A 7 -17.57 21.69 -48.75
CA ARG A 7 -17.00 23.04 -48.71
C ARG A 7 -17.06 23.68 -47.32
N MET A 8 -15.84 23.96 -46.86
CA MET A 8 -15.46 25.21 -46.20
C MET A 8 -16.02 25.42 -44.79
N ASN A 9 -15.14 25.27 -43.79
CA ASN A 9 -14.75 26.46 -43.04
C ASN A 9 -13.40 26.31 -42.36
N ARG A 10 -12.46 27.09 -42.89
CA ARG A 10 -11.16 27.40 -42.31
C ARG A 10 -11.42 28.41 -41.20
N ALA A 11 -11.01 28.13 -39.98
CA ALA A 11 -10.83 29.17 -38.97
C ALA A 11 -9.60 28.81 -38.13
N LEU A 12 -8.46 29.17 -38.69
CA LEU A 12 -7.21 29.38 -37.97
C LEU A 12 -7.45 30.55 -37.00
N VAL A 13 -7.41 30.30 -35.69
CA VAL A 13 -7.34 31.39 -34.70
C VAL A 13 -6.09 31.15 -33.86
N LEU A 14 -4.98 31.69 -34.36
CA LEU A 14 -3.80 32.03 -33.58
C LEU A 14 -4.13 33.30 -32.80
N VAL A 15 -4.26 33.21 -31.48
CA VAL A 15 -4.15 34.38 -30.61
C VAL A 15 -2.96 34.13 -29.69
N LEU A 16 -1.83 34.71 -30.07
CA LEU A 16 -0.77 35.04 -29.12
C LEU A 16 -1.30 36.16 -28.23
N SER A 17 -1.22 35.99 -26.91
CA SER A 17 -1.25 37.12 -25.97
C SER A 17 -0.28 36.84 -24.84
N THR A 18 0.78 37.62 -24.85
CA THR A 18 1.89 37.69 -23.92
C THR A 18 1.54 38.50 -22.66
N ALA A 19 2.27 38.15 -21.59
CA ALA A 19 2.66 38.96 -20.43
C ALA A 19 1.73 39.01 -19.20
N ALA A 20 2.15 38.23 -18.21
CA ALA A 20 2.30 38.53 -16.78
C ALA A 20 1.79 39.87 -16.24
N SER A 21 1.02 39.80 -15.15
CA SER A 21 0.95 40.81 -14.09
C SER A 21 0.51 40.16 -12.79
N LEU A 22 1.27 40.40 -11.72
CA LEU A 22 1.13 39.85 -10.38
C LEU A 22 -0.17 40.32 -9.70
N GLY A 23 -0.87 39.40 -9.04
CA GLY A 23 -1.95 39.72 -8.11
C GLY A 23 -2.12 38.60 -7.10
N ALA A 24 -1.59 38.79 -5.89
CA ALA A 24 -1.68 37.85 -4.79
C ALA A 24 -3.11 37.77 -4.24
N ALA A 25 -3.67 36.56 -4.15
CA ALA A 25 -4.78 36.24 -3.26
C ALA A 25 -4.63 34.80 -2.77
N THR A 26 -4.63 34.68 -1.44
CA THR A 26 -4.15 33.58 -0.64
C THR A 26 -5.19 32.46 -0.50
N ILE A 27 -4.81 31.24 -0.90
CA ILE A 27 -4.98 29.93 -0.24
C ILE A 27 -6.22 29.72 0.65
N VAL A 28 -7.07 28.75 0.30
CA VAL A 28 -7.40 27.61 1.20
C VAL A 28 -7.53 26.34 0.35
N SER A 29 -6.40 25.68 0.11
CA SER A 29 -6.41 24.28 -0.33
C SER A 29 -6.89 23.44 0.85
N PRO A 30 -7.89 22.55 0.71
CA PRO A 30 -8.30 21.69 1.80
C PRO A 30 -7.10 20.81 2.15
N CYS A 31 -6.57 21.08 3.36
CA CYS A 31 -5.67 20.25 4.13
C CYS A 31 -5.41 18.87 3.52
N ALA A 32 -4.39 18.79 2.67
CA ALA A 32 -3.52 17.61 2.70
C ALA A 32 -2.77 17.70 4.03
N LEU A 33 -3.47 17.31 5.11
CA LEU A 33 -2.86 16.76 6.30
C LEU A 33 -2.10 15.54 5.81
N ALA A 34 -0.90 15.77 5.28
CA ALA A 34 0.18 14.82 5.32
C ALA A 34 0.46 14.64 6.80
N ASP A 35 -0.39 13.84 7.41
CA ASP A 35 -0.19 13.19 8.68
C ASP A 35 1.20 12.58 8.55
N SER A 36 2.17 13.24 9.17
CA SER A 36 3.50 12.70 9.37
C SER A 36 3.38 11.61 10.43
N VAL A 37 2.51 10.62 10.15
CA VAL A 37 2.55 9.29 10.71
C VAL A 37 3.98 8.88 10.50
N SER A 38 4.73 8.80 11.60
CA SER A 38 6.05 8.18 11.65
C SER A 38 6.00 6.97 10.72
N MET A 39 6.55 7.10 9.51
CA MET A 39 6.29 6.16 8.41
C MET A 39 7.07 4.91 8.72
N LYS A 40 6.50 4.09 9.61
CA LYS A 40 6.96 2.73 9.79
C LYS A 40 6.70 2.02 8.48
N SER A 41 7.70 1.27 8.01
CA SER A 41 7.60 0.61 6.73
C SER A 41 6.36 -0.28 6.68
N PRO A 42 5.75 -0.48 5.50
CA PRO A 42 4.65 -1.42 5.32
C PRO A 42 4.96 -2.82 5.89
N GLN A 43 6.22 -3.25 5.78
CA GLN A 43 6.72 -4.50 6.36
C GLN A 43 6.64 -4.50 7.88
N PHE A 44 7.01 -3.39 8.53
CA PHE A 44 6.86 -3.25 9.99
C PHE A 44 5.38 -3.37 10.41
N THR A 45 4.48 -2.78 9.62
CA THR A 45 3.04 -2.87 9.91
C THR A 45 2.53 -4.30 9.79
N ALA A 46 2.93 -5.02 8.74
CA ALA A 46 2.59 -6.43 8.56
C ALA A 46 3.12 -7.31 9.70
N ALA A 47 4.41 -7.15 10.06
CA ALA A 47 5.03 -7.85 11.19
C ALA A 47 4.26 -7.61 12.50
N ARG A 48 3.91 -6.36 12.78
CA ARG A 48 3.17 -6.01 14.01
C ARG A 48 1.75 -6.58 14.05
N ILE A 49 1.09 -6.70 12.90
CA ILE A 49 -0.23 -7.35 12.80
C ILE A 49 -0.09 -8.84 13.09
N ALA A 50 0.92 -9.50 12.51
CA ALA A 50 1.21 -10.91 12.75
C ALA A 50 1.57 -11.18 14.21
N GLU A 51 2.45 -10.38 14.82
CA GLU A 51 2.80 -10.48 16.25
C GLU A 51 1.57 -10.35 17.15
N ARG A 52 0.68 -9.39 16.88
CA ARG A 52 -0.57 -9.23 17.66
C ARG A 52 -1.49 -10.43 17.50
N TYR A 53 -1.57 -11.01 16.31
CA TYR A 53 -2.34 -12.22 16.08
C TYR A 53 -1.76 -13.39 16.88
N LEU A 54 -0.44 -13.60 16.82
CA LEU A 54 0.24 -14.66 17.58
C LEU A 54 0.10 -14.47 19.09
N ALA A 55 0.24 -13.25 19.61
CA ALA A 55 0.07 -13.01 21.04
C ALA A 55 -1.32 -13.41 21.58
N VAL A 56 -2.35 -13.32 20.74
CA VAL A 56 -3.73 -13.70 21.10
C VAL A 56 -3.97 -15.20 20.94
N HIS A 57 -3.51 -15.78 19.83
CA HIS A 57 -3.85 -17.16 19.46
C HIS A 57 -2.81 -18.20 19.90
N TYR A 58 -1.56 -17.78 20.09
CA TYR A 58 -0.40 -18.60 20.44
C TYR A 58 0.45 -17.90 21.52
N PRO A 59 -0.07 -17.71 22.75
CA PRO A 59 0.61 -16.93 23.79
C PRO A 59 1.95 -17.54 24.25
N ALA A 60 2.20 -18.83 23.94
CA ALA A 60 3.47 -19.50 24.21
C ALA A 60 4.52 -19.26 23.10
N PHE A 61 4.16 -18.62 21.99
CA PHE A 61 5.07 -18.34 20.89
C PHE A 61 5.92 -17.11 21.19
N ASP A 62 7.24 -17.31 21.29
CA ASP A 62 8.17 -16.24 21.57
C ASP A 62 8.59 -15.50 20.28
N THR A 63 7.84 -14.44 19.94
CA THR A 63 8.14 -13.59 18.78
C THR A 63 9.41 -12.74 18.95
N ILE A 64 9.99 -12.67 20.16
CA ILE A 64 11.25 -11.96 20.40
C ILE A 64 12.42 -12.87 20.05
N ALA A 65 12.36 -14.13 20.48
CA ALA A 65 13.35 -15.15 20.13
C ALA A 65 13.27 -15.56 18.65
N MET A 66 12.08 -15.47 18.05
CA MET A 66 11.81 -15.85 16.67
C MET A 66 11.27 -14.63 15.91
N PRO A 67 12.16 -13.82 15.31
CA PRO A 67 11.74 -12.62 14.59
C PRO A 67 10.94 -12.97 13.33
N PRO A 68 9.95 -12.14 12.94
CA PRO A 68 9.17 -12.36 11.73
C PRO A 68 10.01 -12.11 10.48
N ILE A 69 9.85 -12.98 9.49
CA ILE A 69 10.28 -12.76 8.11
C ILE A 69 9.06 -12.27 7.33
N VAL A 70 9.20 -11.13 6.65
CA VAL A 70 8.10 -10.50 5.93
C VAL A 70 8.41 -10.45 4.44
N ASP A 71 7.65 -11.19 3.67
CA ASP A 71 7.75 -11.26 2.21
C ASP A 71 6.60 -10.52 1.53
N ASP A 72 6.93 -9.80 0.47
CA ASP A 72 5.97 -9.15 -0.42
C ASP A 72 5.48 -10.16 -1.48
N GLU A 73 4.22 -10.58 -1.42
CA GLU A 73 3.60 -11.46 -2.41
C GLU A 73 2.50 -10.72 -3.21
N GLY A 74 2.81 -9.51 -3.69
CA GLY A 74 1.92 -8.75 -4.57
C GLY A 74 0.80 -8.03 -3.82
N ASP A 75 -0.36 -8.68 -3.65
CA ASP A 75 -1.53 -8.10 -2.97
C ASP A 75 -1.54 -8.37 -1.45
N VAL A 76 -0.62 -9.22 -0.99
CA VAL A 76 -0.53 -9.65 0.40
C VAL A 76 0.90 -9.55 0.93
N TRP A 77 1.02 -9.44 2.25
CA TRP A 77 2.24 -9.70 2.99
C TRP A 77 2.19 -11.12 3.53
N LYS A 78 3.20 -11.93 3.23
CA LYS A 78 3.40 -13.22 3.88
C LYS A 78 4.37 -13.01 5.04
N VAL A 79 3.92 -13.32 6.25
CA VAL A 79 4.73 -13.24 7.47
C VAL A 79 4.97 -14.64 7.98
N SER A 80 6.22 -15.10 7.92
CA SER A 80 6.65 -16.40 8.42
C SER A 80 7.59 -16.24 9.62
N TYR A 81 7.76 -17.31 10.37
CA TYR A 81 8.67 -17.35 11.52
C TYR A 81 9.53 -18.61 11.44
N GLU A 82 10.83 -18.48 11.64
CA GLU A 82 11.72 -19.64 11.71
C GLU A 82 11.68 -20.23 13.11
N LEU A 83 11.19 -21.46 13.23
CA LEU A 83 11.33 -22.23 14.46
C LEU A 83 12.74 -22.84 14.56
N PRO A 84 13.28 -22.97 15.79
CA PRO A 84 14.47 -23.78 16.01
C PRO A 84 14.26 -25.22 15.54
N PRO A 85 15.31 -25.91 15.04
CA PRO A 85 15.20 -27.26 14.48
C PRO A 85 14.71 -28.33 15.48
N ASN A 86 14.68 -27.99 16.77
CA ASN A 86 14.27 -28.89 17.85
C ASN A 86 12.81 -28.68 18.28
N MET A 87 12.07 -27.77 17.64
CA MET A 87 10.69 -27.44 18.00
C MET A 87 9.72 -28.16 17.05
N ALA A 88 8.88 -29.03 17.61
CA ALA A 88 7.81 -29.68 16.85
C ALA A 88 6.61 -28.73 16.75
N GLY A 89 6.04 -28.56 15.55
CA GLY A 89 4.83 -27.76 15.36
C GLY A 89 4.63 -27.12 13.99
N GLY A 90 5.67 -27.04 13.16
CA GLY A 90 5.64 -26.32 11.90
C GLY A 90 5.66 -24.80 12.11
N ASN A 91 6.25 -24.08 11.16
CA ASN A 91 6.44 -22.65 11.20
C ASN A 91 5.11 -21.94 10.94
N PRO A 92 4.60 -21.09 11.86
CA PRO A 92 3.39 -20.35 11.58
C PRO A 92 3.63 -19.36 10.45
N VAL A 93 2.67 -19.31 9.53
CA VAL A 93 2.64 -18.36 8.43
C VAL A 93 1.32 -17.62 8.45
N ILE A 94 1.42 -16.30 8.48
CA ILE A 94 0.30 -15.36 8.58
C ILE A 94 0.29 -14.52 7.32
N VAL A 95 -0.84 -14.51 6.62
CA VAL A 95 -1.00 -13.70 5.41
C VAL A 95 -1.89 -12.52 5.70
N VAL A 96 -1.37 -11.33 5.43
CA VAL A 96 -2.02 -10.05 5.70
C VAL A 96 -2.34 -9.36 4.38
N GLU A 97 -3.59 -8.95 4.19
CA GLU A 97 -3.99 -8.18 3.01
C GLU A 97 -3.41 -6.77 3.05
N LYS A 98 -2.81 -6.28 1.96
CA LYS A 98 -2.18 -4.95 1.94
C LYS A 98 -3.18 -3.79 1.99
N THR A 99 -4.36 -3.98 1.42
CA THR A 99 -5.38 -2.93 1.30
C THR A 99 -6.12 -2.71 2.63
N SER A 100 -6.50 -3.80 3.30
CA SER A 100 -7.31 -3.74 4.52
C SER A 100 -6.52 -3.98 5.80
N TRP A 101 -5.26 -4.42 5.71
CA TRP A 101 -4.41 -4.80 6.84
C TRP A 101 -5.03 -5.88 7.74
N LYS A 102 -5.89 -6.73 7.17
CA LYS A 102 -6.51 -7.86 7.86
C LYS A 102 -5.71 -9.13 7.65
N VAL A 103 -5.68 -9.97 8.67
CA VAL A 103 -5.20 -11.34 8.54
C VAL A 103 -6.22 -12.13 7.72
N LEU A 104 -5.82 -12.59 6.54
CA LEU A 104 -6.65 -13.37 5.63
C LEU A 104 -6.61 -14.87 5.95
N ARG A 105 -5.41 -15.38 6.25
CA ARG A 105 -5.18 -16.80 6.56
C ARG A 105 -4.00 -16.97 7.49
N VAL A 106 -4.07 -18.03 8.30
CA VAL A 106 -2.96 -18.52 9.13
C VAL A 106 -2.86 -20.03 8.97
N TYR A 107 -1.65 -20.51 8.71
CA TYR A 107 -1.36 -21.93 8.52
C TYR A 107 0.06 -22.25 9.01
N HIS A 108 0.42 -23.52 9.06
CA HIS A 108 1.76 -23.96 9.48
C HIS A 108 2.47 -24.61 8.29
N GLU A 109 3.71 -24.23 8.02
CA GLU A 109 4.60 -24.89 7.04
C GLU A 109 5.51 -25.90 7.78
N GLN A 110 5.75 -27.07 7.20
CA GLN A 110 6.59 -28.14 7.78
C GLN A 110 7.98 -28.16 7.15
#